data_AF-A0AAE1WN90-F1
#
_entry.id   AF-A0AAE1WN90-F1
#
_cell.length_a   1.000
_cell.length_b   1.000
_cell.length_c   1.000
_cell.angle_alpha   90.00
_cell.angle_beta   90.00
_cell.angle_gamma   90.00
#
_symmetry.space_group_name_H-M   'P 1'
#
loop_
_entity.id
_entity.type
_entity.pdbx_description
1 polymer ?
#
loop_
_entity_poly.entity_id
_entity_poly.type
_entity_poly.pdbx_seq_one_letter_code
_entity_poly.pdbx_strand_id
1 'polypeptide(L)'
;MGSFSYDKKLAPQIGSKPFFAFIGEAFESVDELKHLKEILLDLFRGEVVTNLNLAGLDRVYLCTALSPNRIFFSHCALRLKKSGTVVPRMELVEVGPSMDMVVRRHRNPDDSLRKEAMKTAPELKKKKEKNVVKDAIQGKIGKIYIPDQKVGSVPLANKAKGVKRERREAKMKGEGQKPTQKKQKQDAE
;
A
#
# COMPACT_ATOMS: atom_id res chain seq x y z
N MET A 1 -19.74 31.74 -31.59
CA MET A 1 -19.72 30.28 -31.35
C MET A 1 -18.98 29.65 -32.53
N GLY A 2 -17.78 29.12 -32.30
CA GLY A 2 -17.04 28.43 -33.37
C GLY A 2 -17.75 27.12 -33.71
N SER A 3 -17.93 26.84 -34.99
CA SER A 3 -18.49 25.58 -35.46
C SER A 3 -17.55 24.43 -35.06
N PHE A 4 -18.00 23.55 -34.18
CA PHE A 4 -17.27 22.34 -33.82
C PHE A 4 -17.26 21.38 -35.03
N SER A 5 -16.09 21.17 -35.62
CA SER A 5 -15.91 20.20 -36.70
C SER A 5 -15.41 18.89 -36.12
N TYR A 6 -16.27 17.87 -36.11
CA TYR A 6 -15.93 16.53 -35.65
C TYR A 6 -14.98 15.84 -36.64
N ASP A 7 -13.74 15.56 -36.22
CA ASP A 7 -12.79 14.79 -37.02
C ASP A 7 -13.11 13.29 -36.92
N LYS A 8 -13.91 12.80 -37.87
CA LYS A 8 -14.33 11.38 -37.94
C LYS A 8 -13.17 10.38 -37.96
N LYS A 9 -11.97 10.81 -38.36
CA LYS A 9 -10.79 9.94 -38.44
C LYS A 9 -10.21 9.59 -37.07
N LEU A 10 -10.52 10.38 -36.03
CA LEU A 10 -9.99 10.21 -34.68
C LEU A 10 -11.07 9.72 -33.71
N ALA A 11 -12.05 8.97 -34.22
CA ALA A 11 -13.09 8.37 -33.38
C ALA A 11 -12.50 7.22 -32.54
N PRO A 12 -12.72 7.19 -31.21
CA PRO A 12 -12.25 6.11 -30.35
C PRO A 12 -12.86 4.76 -30.70
N GLN A 13 -12.10 3.67 -30.58
CA GLN A 13 -12.60 2.32 -30.87
C GLN A 13 -13.65 1.87 -29.86
N ILE A 14 -14.76 1.31 -30.34
CA ILE A 14 -15.85 0.80 -29.50
C ILE A 14 -15.31 -0.29 -28.56
N GLY A 15 -15.67 -0.21 -27.27
CA GLY A 15 -15.23 -1.18 -26.26
C GLY A 15 -13.83 -0.91 -25.68
N SER A 16 -13.13 0.14 -26.15
CA SER A 16 -11.86 0.55 -25.54
C SER A 16 -12.06 1.06 -24.11
N LYS A 17 -11.13 0.74 -23.21
CA LYS A 17 -11.20 1.18 -21.82
C LYS A 17 -10.89 2.68 -21.74
N PRO A 18 -11.78 3.51 -21.19
CA PRO A 18 -11.56 4.95 -21.10
C PRO A 18 -10.61 5.29 -19.96
N PHE A 19 -9.83 6.36 -20.14
CA PHE A 19 -9.19 7.05 -19.03
C PHE A 19 -10.11 8.09 -18.41
N PHE A 20 -9.86 8.39 -17.14
CA PHE A 20 -10.58 9.39 -16.37
C PHE A 20 -9.61 10.43 -15.84
N ALA A 21 -9.95 11.70 -16.01
CA ALA A 21 -9.26 12.82 -15.41
C ALA A 21 -10.26 13.70 -14.67
N PHE A 22 -10.17 13.73 -13.34
CA PHE A 22 -10.96 14.62 -12.49
C PHE A 22 -10.08 15.83 -12.13
N ILE A 23 -10.49 17.02 -12.58
CA ILE A 23 -9.78 18.28 -12.36
C ILE A 23 -10.60 19.14 -11.39
N GLY A 24 -10.00 19.49 -10.26
CA GLY A 24 -10.58 20.37 -9.25
C GLY A 24 -10.69 19.71 -7.87
N GLU A 25 -10.37 20.48 -6.83
CA GLU A 25 -10.39 20.04 -5.43
C GLU A 25 -11.80 19.68 -4.93
N ALA A 26 -12.83 20.25 -5.56
CA ALA A 26 -14.22 20.04 -5.18
C ALA A 26 -14.63 18.56 -5.20
N PHE A 27 -14.00 17.72 -6.05
CA PHE A 27 -14.22 16.27 -6.09
C PHE A 27 -13.70 15.51 -4.86
N GLU A 28 -12.87 16.15 -4.02
CA GLU A 28 -12.30 15.58 -2.79
C GLU A 28 -12.74 16.31 -1.53
N SER A 29 -13.26 17.54 -1.64
CA SER A 29 -13.82 18.26 -0.50
C SER A 29 -15.32 18.04 -0.35
N VAL A 30 -16.11 18.25 -1.42
CA VAL A 30 -17.58 18.22 -1.38
C VAL A 30 -18.13 16.80 -1.53
N ASP A 31 -18.95 16.35 -0.57
CA ASP A 31 -19.46 14.98 -0.54
C ASP A 31 -20.38 14.64 -1.72
N GLU A 32 -21.14 15.61 -2.23
CA GLU A 32 -21.97 15.42 -3.43
C GLU A 32 -21.13 15.09 -4.67
N LEU A 33 -20.01 15.80 -4.84
CA LEU A 33 -19.10 15.59 -5.96
C LEU A 33 -18.26 14.32 -5.82
N LYS A 34 -17.91 13.94 -4.59
CA LYS A 34 -17.31 12.62 -4.32
C LYS A 34 -18.24 11.50 -4.76
N HIS A 35 -19.51 11.58 -4.38
CA HIS A 35 -20.51 10.60 -4.77
C HIS A 35 -20.65 10.55 -6.31
N LEU A 36 -20.75 11.71 -6.96
CA LEU A 36 -20.82 11.76 -8.42
C LEU A 36 -19.57 11.14 -9.09
N LYS A 37 -18.37 11.40 -8.55
CA LYS A 37 -17.13 10.77 -9.00
C LYS A 37 -17.18 9.25 -8.87
N GLU A 38 -17.68 8.72 -7.75
CA GLU A 38 -17.87 7.28 -7.55
C GLU A 38 -18.83 6.69 -8.60
N ILE A 39 -19.97 7.34 -8.86
CA ILE A 39 -20.96 6.90 -9.87
C ILE A 39 -20.35 6.90 -11.28
N LEU A 40 -19.68 7.99 -11.68
CA LEU A 40 -19.10 8.09 -13.02
C LEU A 40 -18.03 7.02 -13.26
N LEU A 41 -17.20 6.77 -12.25
CA LEU A 41 -16.20 5.71 -12.32
C LEU A 41 -16.86 4.33 -12.43
N ASP A 42 -17.91 4.05 -11.66
CA ASP A 42 -18.56 2.75 -11.71
C ASP A 42 -19.30 2.51 -13.03
N LEU A 43 -19.96 3.54 -13.57
CA LEU A 43 -20.71 3.45 -14.82
C LEU A 43 -19.81 3.20 -16.04
N PHE A 44 -18.63 3.83 -16.08
CA PHE A 44 -17.78 3.87 -17.27
C PHE A 44 -16.48 3.07 -17.17
N ARG A 45 -16.14 2.47 -16.01
CA ARG A 45 -14.90 1.67 -15.87
C ARG A 45 -14.88 0.41 -16.73
N GLY A 46 -16.05 -0.14 -17.07
CA GLY A 46 -16.18 -1.42 -17.78
C GLY A 46 -15.48 -2.56 -17.03
N GLU A 47 -14.82 -3.45 -17.78
CA GLU A 47 -14.13 -4.61 -17.21
C GLU A 47 -12.84 -4.24 -16.47
N VAL A 48 -12.60 -4.92 -15.34
CA VAL A 48 -11.36 -4.78 -14.56
C VAL A 48 -10.29 -5.68 -15.16
N VAL A 49 -9.49 -5.09 -16.04
CA VAL A 49 -8.33 -5.75 -16.68
C VAL A 49 -7.03 -5.46 -15.91
N THR A 50 -6.12 -6.44 -15.86
CA THR A 50 -4.78 -6.31 -15.26
C THR A 50 -3.76 -5.75 -16.23
N ASN A 51 -3.85 -6.16 -17.50
CA ASN A 51 -2.99 -5.74 -18.60
C ASN A 51 -3.82 -5.00 -19.64
N LEU A 52 -3.22 -3.98 -20.26
CA LEU A 52 -3.89 -3.15 -21.23
C LEU A 52 -3.00 -2.97 -22.46
N ASN A 53 -3.59 -3.11 -23.65
CA ASN A 53 -2.89 -2.90 -24.91
C ASN A 53 -2.79 -1.39 -25.23
N LEU A 54 -1.59 -0.91 -25.54
CA LEU A 54 -1.34 0.49 -25.87
C LEU A 54 -2.18 0.98 -27.06
N ALA A 55 -2.50 0.10 -28.02
CA ALA A 55 -3.35 0.43 -29.16
C ALA A 55 -4.83 0.66 -28.79
N GLY A 56 -5.25 0.31 -27.57
CA GLY A 56 -6.60 0.57 -27.07
C GLY A 56 -6.71 1.88 -26.25
N LEU A 57 -5.64 2.67 -26.19
CA LEU A 57 -5.58 3.93 -25.45
C LEU A 57 -6.05 5.11 -26.30
N ASP A 58 -7.35 5.16 -26.53
CA ASP A 58 -7.93 6.07 -27.52
C ASP A 58 -8.67 7.26 -26.92
N ARG A 59 -9.22 7.14 -25.71
CA ARG A 59 -10.16 8.12 -25.15
C ARG A 59 -9.93 8.46 -23.68
N VAL A 60 -10.26 9.70 -23.35
CA VAL A 60 -10.24 10.25 -21.99
C VAL A 60 -11.57 10.96 -21.74
N TYR A 61 -12.20 10.65 -20.60
CA TYR A 61 -13.26 11.46 -20.03
C TYR A 61 -12.66 12.48 -19.07
N LEU A 62 -12.89 13.75 -19.35
CA LEU A 62 -12.44 14.88 -18.56
C LEU A 62 -13.62 15.40 -17.74
N CYS A 63 -13.49 15.39 -16.43
CA CYS A 63 -14.46 15.94 -15.50
C CYS A 63 -13.82 17.13 -14.79
N THR A 64 -14.25 18.35 -15.11
CA THR A 64 -13.70 19.57 -14.51
C THR A 64 -14.73 20.22 -13.60
N ALA A 65 -14.37 20.42 -12.33
CA ALA A 65 -15.18 21.17 -11.39
C ALA A 65 -14.94 22.67 -11.59
N LEU A 66 -15.93 23.39 -12.13
CA LEU A 66 -15.86 24.86 -12.28
C LEU A 66 -16.28 25.58 -11.00
N SER A 67 -17.24 25.00 -10.29
CA SER A 67 -17.85 25.54 -9.08
C SER A 67 -18.28 24.36 -8.21
N PRO A 68 -18.58 24.54 -6.91
CA PRO A 68 -18.99 23.42 -6.04
C PRO A 68 -20.16 22.61 -6.59
N ASN A 69 -21.05 23.23 -7.39
CA ASN A 69 -22.24 22.57 -7.93
C ASN A 69 -22.23 22.43 -9.47
N ARG A 70 -21.21 22.93 -10.17
CA ARG A 70 -21.16 22.92 -11.64
C ARG A 70 -19.94 22.15 -12.13
N ILE A 71 -20.18 21.19 -13.01
CA ILE A 71 -19.17 20.27 -13.54
C ILE A 71 -19.26 20.31 -15.05
N PHE A 72 -18.11 20.42 -15.70
CA PHE A 72 -17.98 20.20 -17.13
C PHE A 72 -17.49 18.78 -17.38
N PHE A 73 -18.20 18.05 -18.23
CA PHE A 73 -17.84 16.71 -18.67
C PHE A 73 -17.54 16.73 -20.17
N SER A 74 -16.31 16.38 -20.54
CA SER A 74 -15.87 16.36 -21.94
C SER A 74 -15.32 15.00 -22.29
N HIS A 75 -15.65 14.52 -23.48
CA HIS A 75 -15.05 13.33 -24.06
C HIS A 75 -14.04 13.72 -25.14
N CYS A 76 -12.78 13.36 -24.90
CA CYS A 76 -11.66 13.66 -25.76
C CYS A 76 -11.00 12.39 -26.28
N ALA A 77 -10.64 12.36 -27.56
CA ALA A 77 -9.73 11.37 -28.10
C ALA A 77 -8.27 11.77 -27.86
N LEU A 78 -7.43 10.75 -27.70
CA LEU A 78 -5.98 10.87 -27.56
C LEU A 78 -5.31 10.79 -28.93
N ARG A 79 -4.47 11.79 -29.22
CA ARG A 79 -3.58 11.78 -30.37
C ARG A 79 -2.14 11.74 -29.87
N LEU A 80 -1.47 10.62 -30.10
CA LEU A 80 -0.08 10.41 -29.73
C LEU A 80 0.84 10.88 -30.88
N LYS A 81 1.63 11.93 -30.63
CA LYS A 81 2.65 12.45 -31.55
C LYS A 81 4.05 12.02 -31.13
N LYS A 82 4.95 11.91 -32.12
CA LYS A 82 6.37 11.63 -31.86
C LYS A 82 7.01 12.76 -31.05
N SER A 83 7.65 12.41 -29.93
CA SER A 83 8.30 13.35 -28.99
C SER A 83 9.83 13.25 -28.98
N GLY A 84 10.40 12.19 -29.57
CA GLY A 84 11.83 11.91 -29.53
C GLY A 84 12.30 11.15 -28.27
N THR A 85 11.43 10.96 -27.29
CA THR A 85 11.65 10.12 -26.10
C THR A 85 10.78 8.85 -26.17
N VAL A 86 10.90 7.97 -25.17
CA VAL A 86 10.07 6.76 -25.04
C VAL A 86 8.59 7.11 -24.83
N VAL A 87 8.29 8.27 -24.24
CA VAL A 87 6.92 8.71 -23.96
C VAL A 87 6.42 9.65 -25.06
N PRO A 88 5.35 9.32 -25.81
CA PRO A 88 4.83 10.17 -26.88
C PRO A 88 4.22 11.47 -26.34
N ARG A 89 4.20 12.51 -27.19
CA ARG A 89 3.51 13.76 -26.87
C ARG A 89 2.01 13.55 -27.05
N MET A 90 1.25 13.73 -25.97
CA MET A 90 -0.21 13.57 -25.99
C MET A 90 -0.88 14.89 -26.39
N GLU A 91 -1.77 14.82 -27.37
CA GLU A 91 -2.70 15.89 -27.71
C GLU A 91 -4.13 15.37 -27.55
N LEU A 92 -5.00 16.23 -27.03
CA LEU A 92 -6.41 15.92 -26.84
C LEU A 92 -7.21 16.61 -27.95
N VAL A 93 -8.06 15.83 -28.62
CA VAL A 93 -9.02 16.35 -29.58
C VAL A 93 -10.39 16.04 -29.02
N GLU A 94 -11.21 17.07 -28.86
CA GLU A 94 -12.57 16.88 -28.39
C GLU A 94 -13.38 16.11 -29.43
N VAL A 95 -13.99 15.02 -29.01
CA VAL A 95 -14.84 14.14 -29.83
C VAL A 95 -16.30 14.35 -29.43
N GLY A 96 -16.55 14.74 -28.18
CA GLY A 96 -17.88 14.91 -27.61
C GLY A 96 -18.45 13.58 -27.08
N PRO A 97 -19.46 13.61 -26.20
CA PRO A 97 -20.28 14.75 -25.81
C PRO A 97 -19.56 15.71 -24.83
N SER A 98 -19.96 16.97 -24.90
CA SER A 98 -19.51 18.05 -24.03
C SER A 98 -20.73 18.52 -23.25
N MET A 99 -20.74 18.22 -21.95
CA MET A 99 -21.90 18.40 -21.09
C MET A 99 -21.56 19.34 -19.94
N ASP A 100 -22.34 20.42 -19.83
CA ASP A 100 -22.39 21.24 -18.62
C ASP A 100 -23.42 20.63 -17.67
N MET A 101 -22.94 20.05 -16.58
CA MET A 101 -23.77 19.44 -15.55
C MET A 101 -23.86 20.33 -14.33
N VAL A 102 -25.05 20.37 -13.73
CA VAL A 102 -25.31 21.08 -12.47
C VAL A 102 -25.88 20.08 -11.47
N VAL A 103 -25.19 19.91 -10.35
CA VAL A 103 -25.67 19.09 -9.24
C VAL A 103 -26.82 19.83 -8.55
N ARG A 104 -27.96 19.15 -8.41
CA ARG A 104 -29.18 19.70 -7.81
C ARG A 104 -29.58 18.90 -6.57
N ARG A 105 -30.50 17.95 -6.75
CA ARG A 105 -30.98 17.09 -5.67
C ARG A 105 -30.06 15.89 -5.58
N HIS A 106 -29.56 15.61 -4.38
CA HIS A 106 -28.73 14.44 -4.10
C HIS A 106 -29.35 13.64 -2.95
N ARG A 107 -29.15 12.32 -2.97
CA ARG A 107 -29.56 11.41 -1.88
C ARG A 107 -28.38 10.51 -1.58
N ASN A 108 -27.79 10.69 -0.40
CA ASN A 108 -26.69 9.85 0.04
C ASN A 108 -27.21 8.48 0.52
N PRO A 109 -26.41 7.42 0.32
CA PRO A 109 -26.75 6.11 0.87
C PRO A 109 -26.65 6.15 2.40
N ASP A 110 -27.39 5.26 3.06
CA ASP A 110 -27.21 5.05 4.49
C ASP A 110 -25.83 4.47 4.79
N ASP A 111 -25.23 4.86 5.92
CA ASP A 111 -23.86 4.48 6.29
C ASP A 111 -23.73 2.97 6.52
N SER A 112 -24.78 2.32 7.02
CA SER A 112 -24.81 0.87 7.24
C SER A 112 -24.75 0.13 5.91
N LEU A 113 -25.61 0.51 4.97
CA LEU A 113 -25.66 -0.07 3.62
C LEU A 113 -24.37 0.19 2.84
N ARG A 114 -23.80 1.39 2.95
CA ARG A 114 -22.52 1.73 2.30
C ARG A 114 -21.39 0.84 2.79
N LYS A 115 -21.31 0.56 4.09
CA LYS A 115 -20.29 -0.34 4.68
C LYS A 115 -20.45 -1.77 4.19
N GLU A 116 -21.68 -2.25 4.09
CA GLU A 116 -21.98 -3.58 3.59
C GLU A 116 -21.60 -3.73 2.12
N ALA A 117 -21.95 -2.76 1.27
CA ALA A 117 -21.63 -2.76 -0.16
C ALA A 117 -20.12 -2.69 -0.43
N MET A 118 -19.37 -1.96 0.40
CA MET A 118 -17.91 -1.82 0.28
C MET A 118 -17.12 -2.99 0.88
N LYS A 119 -17.80 -4.05 1.33
CA LYS A 119 -17.16 -5.23 1.89
C LYS A 119 -16.56 -6.09 0.77
N THR A 120 -15.24 -5.97 0.60
CA THR A 120 -14.47 -6.88 -0.26
C THR A 120 -14.48 -8.32 0.29
N ALA A 121 -14.58 -9.31 -0.60
CA ALA A 121 -14.49 -10.72 -0.21
C ALA A 121 -13.18 -11.01 0.58
N PRO A 122 -13.25 -11.76 1.68
CA PRO A 122 -12.09 -12.02 2.54
C PRO A 122 -10.99 -12.81 1.81
N GLU A 123 -11.35 -13.62 0.82
CA GLU A 123 -10.42 -14.44 0.02
C GLU A 123 -9.51 -13.59 -0.88
N LEU A 124 -10.02 -12.49 -1.42
CA LEU A 124 -9.24 -11.55 -2.24
C LEU A 124 -8.22 -10.77 -1.40
N LYS A 125 -8.53 -10.51 -0.13
CA LYS A 125 -7.63 -9.82 0.80
C LYS A 125 -6.62 -10.80 1.41
N LYS A 126 -5.47 -10.94 0.75
CA LYS A 126 -4.32 -11.66 1.31
C LYS A 126 -3.87 -10.98 2.61
N LYS A 127 -4.19 -11.59 3.76
CA LYS A 127 -3.72 -11.12 5.06
C LYS A 127 -2.19 -11.25 5.11
N LYS A 128 -1.51 -10.16 5.48
CA LYS A 128 -0.06 -10.19 5.71
C LYS A 128 0.22 -10.90 7.02
N GLU A 129 0.88 -12.05 6.93
CA GLU A 129 1.43 -12.74 8.11
C GLU A 129 2.71 -12.01 8.55
N LYS A 130 2.75 -11.58 9.82
CA LYS A 130 3.92 -10.87 10.37
C LYS A 130 5.14 -11.78 10.30
N ASN A 131 6.29 -11.22 9.94
CA ASN A 131 7.58 -11.91 9.83
C ASN A 131 7.65 -13.00 8.75
N VAL A 132 6.63 -13.16 7.89
CA VAL A 132 6.65 -14.13 6.79
C VAL A 132 6.71 -13.36 5.47
N VAL A 133 7.70 -13.70 4.64
CA VAL A 133 7.88 -13.18 3.28
C VAL A 133 7.72 -14.35 2.32
N LYS A 134 6.97 -14.16 1.24
CA LYS A 134 6.87 -15.12 0.13
C LYS A 134 7.84 -14.68 -0.94
N ASP A 135 8.92 -15.43 -1.09
CA ASP A 135 9.87 -15.28 -2.18
C ASP A 135 9.47 -16.20 -3.36
N ALA A 136 9.73 -15.76 -4.58
CA ALA A 136 9.41 -16.51 -5.79
C ALA A 136 10.32 -17.73 -5.98
N ILE A 137 11.55 -17.66 -5.47
CA ILE A 137 12.55 -18.72 -5.60
C ILE A 137 12.57 -19.60 -4.35
N GLN A 138 12.76 -19.01 -3.16
CA GLN A 138 12.94 -19.75 -1.92
C GLN A 138 11.63 -20.12 -1.20
N GLY A 139 10.47 -19.71 -1.74
CA GLY A 139 9.17 -19.99 -1.15
C GLY A 139 8.88 -19.14 0.10
N LYS A 140 8.31 -19.75 1.15
CA LYS A 140 7.95 -19.01 2.38
C LYS A 140 9.15 -18.90 3.31
N ILE A 141 9.62 -17.66 3.52
CA ILE A 141 10.72 -17.34 4.44
C ILE A 141 10.15 -16.69 5.70
N GLY A 142 10.41 -17.29 6.86
CA GLY A 142 10.11 -16.71 8.18
C GLY A 142 11.33 -16.03 8.78
N LYS A 143 11.22 -14.77 9.18
CA LYS A 143 12.27 -14.05 9.93
C LYS A 143 12.08 -14.27 11.43
N ILE A 144 13.10 -14.81 12.08
CA ILE A 144 13.16 -14.93 13.54
C ILE A 144 14.05 -13.80 14.06
N TYR A 145 13.49 -12.96 14.93
CA TYR A 145 14.24 -11.91 15.60
C TYR A 145 14.76 -12.46 16.92
N ILE A 146 16.07 -12.73 16.96
CA ILE A 146 16.75 -13.17 18.17
C ILE A 146 17.03 -11.92 19.01
N PRO A 147 16.54 -11.84 20.27
CA PRO A 147 16.86 -10.73 21.15
C PRO A 147 18.34 -10.78 21.56
N ASP A 148 18.88 -9.63 21.95
CA ASP A 148 20.26 -9.54 22.41
C ASP A 148 20.51 -10.42 23.65
N GLN A 149 21.48 -11.33 23.56
CA GLN A 149 21.75 -12.33 24.60
C GLN A 149 22.81 -11.82 25.57
N LYS A 150 22.38 -11.39 26.76
CA LYS A 150 23.27 -10.92 27.84
C LYS A 150 23.94 -12.08 28.57
N VAL A 151 24.93 -12.72 27.93
CA VAL A 151 25.66 -13.88 28.51
C VAL A 151 26.59 -13.45 29.66
N GLY A 152 27.19 -12.26 29.57
CA GLY A 152 28.17 -11.77 30.56
C GLY A 152 27.59 -11.43 31.93
N SER A 153 26.29 -11.15 32.03
CA SER A 153 25.62 -10.87 33.31
C SER A 153 25.23 -12.13 34.08
N VAL A 154 25.30 -13.31 33.46
CA VAL A 154 24.91 -14.56 34.11
C VAL A 154 26.12 -15.12 34.86
N PRO A 155 26.08 -15.23 36.20
CA PRO A 155 27.15 -15.90 36.93
C PRO A 155 27.21 -17.37 36.51
N LEU A 156 28.42 -17.87 36.22
CA LEU A 156 28.64 -19.26 35.83
C LEU A 156 28.00 -20.20 36.87
N ALA A 157 27.07 -21.05 36.42
CA ALA A 157 26.36 -22.01 37.28
C ALA A 157 27.33 -22.94 38.03
N ASN A 158 28.43 -23.31 37.38
CA ASN A 158 29.47 -24.14 37.97
C ASN A 158 30.67 -23.31 38.42
N LYS A 159 30.61 -22.79 39.65
CA LYS A 159 31.79 -22.28 40.37
C LYS A 159 32.61 -23.45 40.95
N ALA A 160 33.15 -24.29 40.08
CA ALA A 160 33.95 -25.43 40.49
C ALA A 160 35.15 -24.99 41.33
N LYS A 161 35.39 -25.64 42.47
CA LYS A 161 36.49 -25.32 43.39
C LYS A 161 37.88 -25.35 42.70
N GLY A 162 38.02 -26.10 41.61
CA GLY A 162 39.27 -26.20 40.84
C GLY A 162 39.59 -24.99 39.95
N VAL A 163 38.61 -24.14 39.64
CA VAL A 163 38.78 -22.95 38.78
C VAL A 163 39.07 -21.69 39.60
N LYS A 164 38.95 -21.78 40.94
CA LYS A 164 39.26 -20.67 41.85
C LYS A 164 40.76 -20.35 41.82
N ARG A 165 41.07 -19.07 41.54
CA ARG A 165 42.43 -18.52 41.44
C ARG A 165 43.26 -18.77 42.70
N GLU A 166 42.64 -18.64 43.87
CA GLU A 166 43.24 -18.94 45.19
C GLU A 166 43.95 -20.30 45.23
N ARG A 167 43.37 -21.32 44.60
CA ARG A 167 43.90 -22.69 44.62
C ARG A 167 45.03 -22.91 43.60
N ARG A 168 44.98 -22.21 42.46
CA ARG A 168 46.08 -22.21 41.47
C ARG A 168 47.31 -21.49 42.03
N GLU A 169 47.10 -20.37 42.72
CA GLU A 169 48.17 -19.62 43.39
C GLU A 169 48.76 -20.40 44.57
N ALA A 170 47.94 -21.08 45.37
CA ALA A 170 48.43 -21.97 46.44
C ALA A 170 49.26 -23.15 45.90
N LYS A 171 48.88 -23.72 44.74
CA LYS A 171 49.64 -24.80 44.09
C LYS A 171 50.98 -24.30 43.51
N MET A 172 51.00 -23.10 42.93
CA MET A 172 52.23 -22.45 42.42
C MET A 172 53.19 -22.05 43.55
N LYS A 173 52.67 -21.65 44.72
CA LYS A 173 53.45 -21.27 45.89
C LYS A 173 53.94 -22.47 46.74
N GLY A 174 53.65 -23.71 46.34
CA GLY A 174 54.16 -24.91 47.02
C GLY A 174 53.55 -25.19 48.40
N GLU A 175 52.47 -24.50 48.79
CA GLU A 175 51.79 -24.74 50.07
C GLU A 175 50.72 -25.84 49.91
N GLY A 176 51.19 -27.09 49.95
CA GLY A 176 50.32 -28.25 50.09
C GLY A 176 49.73 -28.35 51.50
N GLN A 177 48.41 -28.13 51.60
CA GLN A 177 47.50 -28.66 52.62
C GLN A 177 47.78 -28.35 54.12
N LYS A 178 46.95 -27.48 54.71
CA LYS A 178 46.45 -27.69 56.08
C LYS A 178 44.92 -27.74 56.07
N PRO A 179 44.28 -28.77 56.66
CA PRO A 179 42.83 -28.87 56.69
C PRO A 179 42.28 -27.86 57.70
N THR A 180 41.43 -26.94 57.25
CA THR A 180 40.73 -26.02 58.14
C THR A 180 39.66 -26.79 58.91
N GLN A 181 39.76 -26.75 60.24
CA GLN A 181 38.89 -27.46 61.18
C GLN A 181 37.41 -27.10 60.95
N LYS A 182 36.54 -28.12 61.05
CA LYS A 182 35.08 -27.99 61.06
C LYS A 182 34.67 -26.98 62.13
N LYS A 183 34.13 -25.81 61.73
CA LYS A 183 33.35 -24.97 62.64
C LYS A 183 32.04 -25.69 62.94
N GLN A 184 31.80 -25.93 64.23
CA GLN A 184 30.59 -26.53 64.77
C GLN A 184 29.36 -25.67 64.42
N LYS A 185 28.24 -26.35 64.18
CA LYS A 185 26.93 -25.71 64.12
C LYS A 185 26.65 -25.04 65.46
N GLN A 186 26.34 -23.75 65.44
CA GLN A 186 25.55 -23.12 66.48
C GLN A 186 24.15 -22.98 65.90
N ASP A 187 23.22 -23.71 66.53
CA ASP A 187 21.79 -23.52 66.38
C ASP A 187 21.40 -22.22 67.12
N ALA A 188 20.61 -21.37 66.48
CA ALA A 188 19.80 -20.33 67.14
C ALA A 188 18.76 -19.78 66.14
N GLU A 189 17.49 -20.06 66.47
CA GLU A 189 16.19 -19.47 66.08
C GLU A 189 15.88 -19.08 64.62
#